data_AF-A0A2K1IEE5-F1
#
_entry.id   AF-A0A2K1IEE5-F1
#
_cell.length_a   1.000
_cell.length_b   1.000
_cell.length_c   1.000
_cell.angle_alpha   90.00
_cell.angle_beta   90.00
_cell.angle_gamma   90.00
#
_symmetry.space_group_name_H-M   'P 1'
#
loop_
_entity.id
_entity.type
_entity.pdbx_description
1 polymer ?
#
loop_
_entity_poly.entity_id
_entity_poly.type
_entity_poly.pdbx_seq_one_letter_code
_entity_poly.pdbx_strand_id
1 'polypeptide(L)'
;MELPAEKWKMPDTKAVGNEIVVRVTPRDLWYWQADTHWKHWHGFWINYQPTKSKEVCKEYKSVRSLQIVDPERTKLYHRNQWYDARGFGKDVNWEYGPWHMTLEEHALHDGILHPNSKDHRVLLFPSGNLGWIQMYLKPNDPRSVIFSEPMFYVNHKQRISVPVGYDSAGVLGVALLLEEVQDHEERMDSSWTGTLWKQTRDPLEDTREEPKGIYRGPEESISPKLEWRLREAEWQGFKGGLNEEEAANYTLVYMPNNVTIFAPTNAAVHKDFAFYVTFMENDKRVRAISVAYGADLNLSYIKSGIYDRVD
;
A
#
# COMPACT_ATOMS: atom_id res chain seq x y z
N MET A 1 -11.75 -32.78 15.28
CA MET A 1 -12.47 -32.52 14.03
C MET A 1 -12.35 -31.02 13.81
N GLU A 2 -11.37 -30.58 13.03
CA GLU A 2 -11.23 -29.16 12.71
C GLU A 2 -12.39 -28.78 11.78
N LEU A 3 -13.17 -27.77 12.17
CA LEU A 3 -14.18 -27.20 11.29
C LEU A 3 -13.47 -26.66 10.03
N PRO A 4 -14.03 -26.86 8.82
CA PRO A 4 -13.44 -26.29 7.64
C PRO A 4 -13.34 -24.77 7.79
N ALA A 5 -12.16 -24.22 7.53
CA ALA A 5 -11.94 -22.78 7.56
C ALA A 5 -12.96 -22.08 6.66
N GLU A 6 -13.61 -21.04 7.20
CA GLU A 6 -14.57 -20.23 6.45
C GLU A 6 -13.81 -19.44 5.37
N LYS A 7 -14.06 -19.77 4.11
CA LYS A 7 -13.47 -19.05 2.97
C LYS A 7 -14.39 -17.92 2.56
N TRP A 8 -13.96 -16.68 2.74
CA TRP A 8 -14.65 -15.55 2.14
C TRP A 8 -14.27 -15.44 0.67
N LYS A 9 -15.24 -15.09 -0.17
CA LYS A 9 -14.90 -14.63 -1.51
C LYS A 9 -14.16 -13.30 -1.38
N MET A 10 -13.00 -13.22 -1.99
CA MET A 10 -12.13 -12.04 -1.94
C MET A 10 -12.44 -11.12 -3.12
N PRO A 11 -12.36 -9.79 -2.94
CA PRO A 11 -12.39 -8.86 -4.07
C PRO A 11 -11.24 -9.15 -5.03
N ASP A 12 -11.53 -9.22 -6.33
CA ASP A 12 -10.52 -9.49 -7.35
C ASP A 12 -10.87 -8.86 -8.71
N THR A 13 -9.94 -8.97 -9.64
CA THR A 13 -10.14 -8.66 -11.06
C THR A 13 -10.43 -9.91 -11.87
N LYS A 14 -11.03 -9.72 -13.04
CA LYS A 14 -11.35 -10.81 -13.96
C LYS A 14 -10.19 -11.03 -14.94
N ALA A 15 -9.61 -12.22 -14.94
CA ALA A 15 -8.55 -12.59 -15.90
C ALA A 15 -9.03 -12.45 -17.34
N VAL A 16 -8.20 -11.88 -18.21
CA VAL A 16 -8.42 -11.80 -19.65
C VAL A 16 -7.15 -12.31 -20.34
N GLY A 17 -7.18 -13.52 -20.89
CA GLY A 17 -6.05 -14.08 -21.63
C GLY A 17 -5.04 -14.87 -20.79
N ASN A 18 -3.82 -14.96 -21.31
CA ASN A 18 -2.76 -15.82 -20.77
C ASN A 18 -1.99 -15.15 -19.64
N GLU A 19 -1.40 -15.98 -18.79
CA GLU A 19 -0.57 -15.56 -17.67
C GLU A 19 0.90 -15.95 -17.92
N ILE A 20 1.80 -15.01 -17.64
CA ILE A 20 3.24 -15.25 -17.57
C ILE A 20 3.60 -15.42 -16.09
N VAL A 21 4.39 -16.45 -15.79
CA VAL A 21 4.87 -16.73 -14.44
C VAL A 21 6.40 -16.79 -14.47
N VAL A 22 7.05 -15.95 -13.67
CA VAL A 22 8.51 -15.92 -13.54
C VAL A 22 8.86 -15.92 -12.07
N ARG A 23 9.86 -16.73 -11.70
CA ARG A 23 10.46 -16.62 -10.37
C ARG A 23 11.48 -15.49 -10.38
N VAL A 24 11.25 -14.49 -9.55
CA VAL A 24 12.15 -13.35 -9.38
C VAL A 24 12.99 -13.54 -8.13
N THR A 25 14.07 -12.78 -8.04
CA THR A 25 15.02 -12.85 -6.93
C THR A 25 14.86 -11.63 -6.02
N PRO A 26 15.32 -11.72 -4.76
CA PRO A 26 15.37 -10.55 -3.88
C PRO A 26 16.21 -9.42 -4.47
N ARG A 27 17.22 -9.77 -5.27
CA ARG A 27 18.07 -8.83 -6.00
C ARG A 27 17.30 -8.04 -7.06
N ASP A 28 16.35 -8.67 -7.75
CA ASP A 28 15.50 -7.98 -8.73
C ASP A 28 14.65 -6.91 -8.03
N LEU A 29 13.99 -7.27 -6.92
CA LEU A 29 13.22 -6.32 -6.11
C LEU A 29 14.08 -5.16 -5.61
N TRP A 30 15.31 -5.43 -5.17
CA TRP A 30 16.24 -4.40 -4.71
C TRP A 30 16.56 -3.37 -5.79
N TYR A 31 16.87 -3.82 -7.01
CA TYR A 31 17.19 -2.90 -8.10
C TYR A 31 15.95 -2.18 -8.64
N TRP A 32 14.79 -2.83 -8.68
CA TRP A 32 13.54 -2.12 -8.97
C TRP A 32 13.30 -0.99 -7.96
N GLN A 33 13.61 -1.23 -6.68
CA GLN A 33 13.43 -0.21 -5.62
C GLN A 33 14.41 0.94 -5.84
N ALA A 34 15.64 0.61 -6.24
CA ALA A 34 16.65 1.60 -6.59
C ALA A 34 16.23 2.48 -7.77
N ASP A 35 15.66 1.88 -8.82
CA ASP A 35 15.27 2.59 -10.04
C ASP A 35 14.05 3.52 -9.84
N THR A 36 13.20 3.22 -8.85
CA THR A 36 11.90 3.90 -8.68
C THR A 36 11.83 4.78 -7.44
N HIS A 37 12.38 4.32 -6.31
CA HIS A 37 12.11 4.88 -4.99
C HIS A 37 13.29 5.50 -4.25
N TRP A 38 14.54 5.26 -4.66
CA TRP A 38 15.71 5.85 -3.99
C TRP A 38 15.81 7.36 -4.27
N LYS A 39 15.02 8.14 -3.53
CA LYS A 39 14.79 9.58 -3.65
C LYS A 39 14.46 10.17 -2.27
N HIS A 40 14.35 11.50 -2.18
CA HIS A 40 13.73 12.16 -1.04
C HIS A 40 12.25 12.41 -1.33
N TRP A 41 11.39 11.74 -0.58
CA TRP A 41 9.94 11.84 -0.69
C TRP A 41 9.43 12.72 0.44
N HIS A 42 8.82 13.84 0.09
CA HIS A 42 8.19 14.74 1.04
C HIS A 42 6.69 14.60 0.92
N GLY A 43 5.99 14.53 2.04
CA GLY A 43 4.57 14.25 1.97
C GLY A 43 3.77 14.59 3.21
N PHE A 44 2.49 14.28 3.11
CA PHE A 44 1.53 14.36 4.21
C PHE A 44 1.10 12.95 4.58
N TRP A 45 1.02 12.65 5.87
CA TRP A 45 0.43 11.42 6.38
C TRP A 45 -0.84 11.78 7.14
N ILE A 46 -1.98 11.38 6.59
CA ILE A 46 -3.31 11.67 7.12
C ILE A 46 -3.94 10.36 7.59
N ASN A 47 -4.38 10.30 8.84
CA ASN A 47 -4.89 9.09 9.47
C ASN A 47 -6.39 9.21 9.73
N TYR A 48 -7.11 8.11 9.52
CA TYR A 48 -8.55 8.00 9.70
C TYR A 48 -8.91 6.72 10.45
N GLN A 49 -10.05 6.75 11.14
CA GLN A 49 -10.70 5.58 11.73
C GLN A 49 -12.12 5.47 11.17
N PRO A 50 -12.29 4.92 9.96
CA PRO A 50 -13.51 5.02 9.16
C PRO A 50 -14.74 4.42 9.85
N THR A 51 -14.56 3.46 10.76
CA THR A 51 -15.65 2.85 11.53
C THR A 51 -16.10 3.69 12.74
N LYS A 52 -15.36 4.74 13.09
CA LYS A 52 -15.66 5.64 14.22
C LYS A 52 -16.03 7.05 13.77
N SER A 53 -15.32 7.61 12.80
CA SER A 53 -15.53 8.97 12.29
C SER A 53 -15.01 9.11 10.87
N LYS A 54 -15.60 10.06 10.13
CA LYS A 54 -15.12 10.50 8.81
C LYS A 54 -14.05 11.60 8.92
N GLU A 55 -13.90 12.20 10.09
CA GLU A 55 -12.93 13.26 10.33
C GLU A 55 -11.50 12.73 10.38
N VAL A 56 -10.56 13.61 10.03
CA VAL A 56 -9.12 13.35 10.20
C VAL A 56 -8.83 13.11 11.68
N CYS A 57 -8.24 11.95 11.99
CA CYS A 57 -7.85 11.61 13.36
C CYS A 57 -6.50 12.24 13.73
N LYS A 58 -5.52 12.16 12.82
CA LYS A 58 -4.16 12.68 12.99
C LYS A 58 -3.56 13.03 11.63
N GLU A 59 -2.77 14.10 11.60
CA GLU A 59 -2.03 14.51 10.41
C GLU A 59 -0.58 14.87 10.72
N TYR A 60 0.31 14.59 9.78
CA TYR A 60 1.74 14.86 9.87
C TYR A 60 2.30 15.31 8.53
N LYS A 61 3.34 16.14 8.56
CA LYS A 61 4.28 16.25 7.43
C LYS A 61 5.33 15.16 7.57
N SER A 62 5.89 14.75 6.44
CA SER A 62 6.86 13.65 6.39
C SER A 62 7.98 13.89 5.39
N VAL A 63 9.17 13.39 5.72
CA VAL A 63 10.30 13.26 4.81
C VAL A 63 10.79 11.82 4.88
N ARG A 64 10.74 11.10 3.76
CA ARG A 64 11.33 9.77 3.59
C ARG A 64 12.51 9.87 2.64
N SER A 65 13.70 9.79 3.21
CA SER A 65 14.98 9.90 2.52
C SER A 65 15.52 8.49 2.24
N LEU A 66 15.64 8.14 0.96
CA LEU A 66 16.19 6.87 0.47
C LEU A 66 17.40 7.18 -0.42
N GLN A 67 18.59 7.23 0.14
CA GLN A 67 19.80 7.72 -0.53
C GLN A 67 20.68 6.59 -1.06
N ILE A 68 21.19 6.81 -2.27
CA ILE A 68 22.22 5.97 -2.87
C ILE A 68 23.53 6.19 -2.12
N VAL A 69 24.12 5.13 -1.57
CA VAL A 69 25.39 5.22 -0.83
C VAL A 69 26.59 4.86 -1.69
N ASP A 70 26.40 4.00 -2.70
CA ASP A 70 27.44 3.49 -3.59
C ASP A 70 26.99 3.45 -5.07
N PRO A 71 27.90 3.65 -6.05
CA PRO A 71 27.58 3.57 -7.47
C PRO A 71 26.99 2.23 -7.92
N GLU A 72 27.40 1.14 -7.27
CA GLU A 72 26.93 -0.23 -7.53
C GLU A 72 25.50 -0.48 -7.01
N ARG A 73 24.95 0.49 -6.27
CA ARG A 73 23.61 0.45 -5.68
C ARG A 73 23.41 -0.81 -4.83
N THR A 74 24.41 -1.19 -4.05
CA THR A 74 24.33 -2.32 -3.11
C THR A 74 24.04 -1.88 -1.68
N LYS A 75 24.07 -0.56 -1.43
CA LYS A 75 23.85 0.06 -0.12
C LYS A 75 22.86 1.22 -0.22
N LEU A 76 21.97 1.28 0.75
CA LEU A 76 20.92 2.29 0.87
C LEU A 76 20.99 2.91 2.26
N TYR A 77 20.96 4.24 2.32
CA TYR A 77 20.67 4.95 3.56
C TYR A 77 19.20 5.32 3.57
N HIS A 78 18.48 4.88 4.61
CA HIS A 78 17.06 5.17 4.77
C HIS A 78 16.81 5.94 6.07
N ARG A 79 16.12 7.08 5.96
CA ARG A 79 15.58 7.82 7.10
C ARG A 79 14.12 8.18 6.84
N ASN A 80 13.26 8.00 7.83
CA ASN A 80 11.92 8.56 7.83
C ASN A 80 11.88 9.71 8.84
N GLN A 81 11.13 10.77 8.60
CA GLN A 81 10.87 11.81 9.59
C GLN A 81 9.41 12.18 9.49
N TRP A 82 8.75 12.29 10.64
CA TRP A 82 7.37 12.74 10.74
C TRP A 82 7.29 13.83 11.77
N TYR A 83 6.62 14.92 11.44
CA TYR A 83 6.57 16.10 12.29
C TYR A 83 5.20 16.76 12.17
N ASP A 84 4.90 17.63 13.13
CA ASP A 84 3.62 18.35 13.20
C ASP A 84 3.26 18.97 11.85
N ALA A 85 2.01 18.77 11.42
CA ALA A 85 1.52 19.24 10.13
C ALA A 85 1.59 20.77 9.96
N ARG A 86 1.72 21.52 11.06
CA ARG A 86 1.93 22.98 11.10
C ARG A 86 3.40 23.37 11.00
N GLY A 87 4.34 22.44 10.88
CA GLY A 87 5.76 22.68 10.59
C GLY A 87 6.65 23.08 11.78
N PHE A 88 6.10 23.45 12.93
CA PHE A 88 6.86 23.94 14.10
C PHE A 88 7.02 22.93 15.24
N GLY A 89 6.82 21.64 14.97
CA GLY A 89 6.84 20.57 15.97
C GLY A 89 8.18 19.85 16.10
N LYS A 90 8.36 19.20 17.27
CA LYS A 90 9.33 18.11 17.41
C LYS A 90 8.95 16.97 16.46
N ASP A 91 9.93 16.13 16.13
CA ASP A 91 9.63 14.86 15.47
C ASP A 91 8.63 14.08 16.33
N VAL A 92 7.67 13.45 15.66
CA VAL A 92 6.81 12.45 16.27
C VAL A 92 7.72 11.29 16.65
N ASN A 93 7.61 10.82 17.90
CA ASN A 93 8.48 9.78 18.43
C ASN A 93 8.09 8.39 17.88
N TRP A 94 8.28 8.19 16.59
CA TRP A 94 8.22 6.91 15.89
C TRP A 94 9.64 6.46 15.57
N GLU A 95 9.88 5.20 15.24
CA GLU A 95 11.23 4.80 14.85
C GLU A 95 11.54 5.39 13.46
N TYR A 96 12.41 6.40 13.40
CA TYR A 96 12.70 7.21 12.20
C TYR A 96 14.04 6.88 11.50
N GLY A 97 14.74 5.85 11.99
CA GLY A 97 16.11 5.57 11.57
C GLY A 97 17.09 6.63 12.13
N PRO A 98 18.25 6.82 11.49
CA PRO A 98 18.62 6.28 10.20
C PRO A 98 18.94 4.78 10.21
N TRP A 99 18.69 4.12 9.08
CA TRP A 99 19.05 2.74 8.83
C TRP A 99 20.03 2.65 7.66
N HIS A 100 21.02 1.78 7.81
CA HIS A 100 21.95 1.41 6.75
C HIS A 100 21.55 0.03 6.27
N MET A 101 21.04 -0.04 5.04
CA MET A 101 20.61 -1.29 4.42
C MET A 101 21.61 -1.72 3.37
N THR A 102 21.85 -3.02 3.30
CA THR A 102 22.73 -3.66 2.32
C THR A 102 21.96 -4.74 1.56
N LEU A 103 22.28 -4.92 0.28
CA LEU A 103 21.69 -5.97 -0.55
C LEU A 103 21.88 -7.36 0.11
N GLU A 104 23.06 -7.63 0.67
CA GLU A 104 23.40 -8.92 1.27
C GLU A 104 22.56 -9.25 2.51
N GLU A 105 22.37 -8.28 3.42
CA GLU A 105 21.70 -8.53 4.71
C GLU A 105 20.18 -8.32 4.63
N HIS A 106 19.71 -7.49 3.69
CA HIS A 106 18.32 -7.03 3.67
C HIS A 106 17.52 -7.57 2.49
N ALA A 107 18.13 -8.08 1.42
CA ALA A 107 17.38 -8.76 0.35
C ALA A 107 17.19 -10.23 0.70
N LEU A 108 16.15 -10.52 1.48
CA LEU A 108 15.82 -11.84 1.99
C LEU A 108 15.07 -12.66 0.95
N HIS A 109 15.07 -13.99 1.11
CA HIS A 109 14.45 -14.95 0.18
C HIS A 109 12.95 -14.71 -0.09
N ASP A 110 12.28 -13.93 0.75
CA ASP A 110 10.86 -13.58 0.74
C ASP A 110 10.59 -12.08 0.51
N GLY A 111 11.61 -11.29 0.12
CA GLY A 111 11.50 -9.86 -0.19
C GLY A 111 12.58 -9.01 0.48
N ILE A 112 12.50 -7.68 0.35
CA ILE A 112 13.44 -6.79 1.05
C ILE A 112 12.96 -6.55 2.48
N LEU A 113 13.79 -6.76 3.49
CA LEU A 113 13.48 -6.52 4.88
C LEU A 113 13.07 -5.06 5.11
N HIS A 114 11.93 -4.82 5.75
CA HIS A 114 11.58 -3.47 6.20
C HIS A 114 12.51 -3.06 7.36
N PRO A 115 13.17 -1.89 7.31
CA PRO A 115 14.23 -1.56 8.26
C PRO A 115 13.71 -1.38 9.70
N ASN A 116 12.44 -1.03 9.84
CA ASN A 116 11.80 -0.89 11.14
C ASN A 116 11.01 -2.12 11.63
N SER A 117 10.92 -3.18 10.83
CA SER A 117 10.11 -4.34 11.23
C SER A 117 10.64 -5.62 10.62
N LYS A 118 11.00 -6.57 11.50
CA LYS A 118 11.45 -7.89 11.10
C LYS A 118 10.36 -8.72 10.40
N ASP A 119 9.11 -8.36 10.61
CA ASP A 119 7.93 -9.08 10.13
C ASP A 119 7.40 -8.54 8.79
N HIS A 120 7.94 -7.41 8.31
CA HIS A 120 7.51 -6.79 7.06
C HIS A 120 8.54 -6.99 5.96
N ARG A 121 8.03 -7.06 4.73
CA ARG A 121 8.83 -7.03 3.51
C ARG A 121 8.36 -5.92 2.60
N VAL A 122 9.30 -5.35 1.86
CA VAL A 122 9.02 -4.61 0.63
C VAL A 122 8.89 -5.64 -0.48
N LEU A 123 7.69 -5.74 -1.03
CA LEU A 123 7.39 -6.49 -2.24
C LEU A 123 7.06 -5.48 -3.33
N LEU A 124 7.81 -5.49 -4.42
CA LEU A 124 7.80 -4.45 -5.44
C LEU A 124 7.63 -5.08 -6.83
N PHE A 125 6.92 -4.37 -7.69
CA PHE A 125 6.71 -4.73 -9.08
C PHE A 125 7.64 -3.93 -10.00
N PRO A 126 7.97 -4.44 -11.21
CA PRO A 126 8.62 -3.67 -12.27
C PRO A 126 7.96 -2.33 -12.58
N SER A 127 6.63 -2.22 -12.38
CA SER A 127 5.88 -0.96 -12.54
C SER A 127 6.21 0.12 -11.50
N GLY A 128 6.98 -0.21 -10.46
CA GLY A 128 7.26 0.67 -9.33
C GLY A 128 6.19 0.60 -8.23
N ASN A 129 5.01 0.04 -8.49
CA ASN A 129 4.04 -0.18 -7.42
C ASN A 129 4.60 -1.18 -6.41
N LEU A 130 4.33 -0.99 -5.13
CA LEU A 130 4.85 -1.88 -4.09
C LEU A 130 3.91 -2.02 -2.92
N GLY A 131 4.24 -2.92 -2.01
CA GLY A 131 3.70 -2.92 -0.66
C GLY A 131 4.80 -3.05 0.37
N TRP A 132 4.66 -2.32 1.47
CA TRP A 132 5.30 -2.68 2.74
C TRP A 132 4.33 -3.57 3.50
N ILE A 133 4.55 -4.87 3.39
CA ILE A 133 3.54 -5.88 3.75
C ILE A 133 4.01 -6.69 4.94
N GLN A 134 3.12 -6.85 5.91
CA GLN A 134 3.29 -7.80 7.00
C GLN A 134 3.21 -9.22 6.44
N MET A 135 4.23 -10.04 6.65
CA MET A 135 4.27 -11.39 6.05
C MET A 135 3.36 -12.38 6.78
N TYR A 136 3.11 -12.13 8.07
CA TYR A 136 2.30 -12.99 8.95
C TYR A 136 1.51 -12.14 9.95
N LEU A 137 0.21 -12.39 10.03
CA LEU A 137 -0.68 -11.68 10.93
C LEU A 137 -0.33 -11.96 12.39
N LYS A 138 -0.60 -10.99 13.27
CA LYS A 138 -0.28 -11.08 14.69
C LYS A 138 -1.53 -10.89 15.55
N PRO A 139 -2.40 -11.91 15.67
CA PRO A 139 -3.65 -11.81 16.43
C PRO A 139 -3.48 -11.37 17.88
N ASN A 140 -2.30 -11.62 18.45
CA ASN A 140 -1.97 -11.33 19.84
C ASN A 140 -1.07 -10.10 20.04
N ASP A 141 -0.68 -9.35 18.98
CA ASP A 141 0.10 -8.12 19.15
C ASP A 141 -0.86 -6.97 19.52
N PRO A 142 -0.72 -6.37 20.72
CA PRO A 142 -1.64 -5.33 21.17
C PRO A 142 -1.57 -4.06 20.33
N ARG A 143 -0.48 -3.86 19.56
CA ARG A 143 -0.27 -2.66 18.74
C ARG A 143 -0.99 -2.72 17.40
N SER A 144 -1.00 -3.89 16.76
CA SER A 144 -1.64 -4.08 15.46
C SER A 144 -1.72 -5.55 15.09
N VAL A 145 -2.89 -5.99 14.64
CA VAL A 145 -3.14 -7.36 14.19
C VAL A 145 -2.75 -7.55 12.73
N ILE A 146 -3.10 -6.55 11.91
CA ILE A 146 -2.81 -6.45 10.47
C ILE A 146 -2.27 -5.03 10.24
N PHE A 147 -1.14 -4.91 9.55
CA PHE A 147 -0.62 -3.65 9.04
C PHE A 147 0.00 -3.87 7.66
N SER A 148 -0.41 -3.09 6.67
CA SER A 148 0.15 -3.16 5.33
C SER A 148 0.00 -1.82 4.64
N GLU A 149 1.02 -1.41 3.90
CA GLU A 149 1.06 -0.14 3.18
C GLU A 149 1.26 -0.42 1.69
N PRO A 150 0.17 -0.71 0.94
CA PRO A 150 0.11 -0.58 -0.51
C PRO A 150 0.58 0.79 -0.98
N MET A 151 1.37 0.83 -2.05
CA MET A 151 1.88 2.07 -2.64
C MET A 151 1.74 2.07 -4.15
N PHE A 152 1.14 3.12 -4.66
CA PHE A 152 1.08 3.44 -6.09
C PHE A 152 2.24 4.35 -6.46
N TYR A 153 3.14 3.86 -7.32
CA TYR A 153 4.13 4.70 -7.98
C TYR A 153 3.47 5.36 -9.20
N VAL A 154 2.98 6.58 -9.00
CA VAL A 154 2.21 7.29 -10.03
C VAL A 154 3.15 7.72 -11.16
N ASN A 155 4.26 8.38 -10.81
CA ASN A 155 5.33 8.75 -11.72
C ASN A 155 6.63 9.05 -10.94
N HIS A 156 7.68 9.47 -11.66
CA HIS A 156 8.99 9.75 -11.07
C HIS A 156 9.03 10.89 -10.05
N LYS A 157 7.95 11.67 -9.90
CA LYS A 157 7.82 12.76 -8.93
C LYS A 157 6.73 12.54 -7.89
N GLN A 158 5.87 11.53 -8.04
CA GLN A 158 4.67 11.35 -7.22
C GLN A 158 4.43 9.89 -6.87
N ARG A 159 4.05 9.66 -5.61
CA ARG A 159 3.49 8.38 -5.18
C ARG A 159 2.42 8.57 -4.11
N ILE A 160 1.57 7.57 -3.97
CA ILE A 160 0.54 7.49 -2.94
C ILE A 160 0.77 6.20 -2.17
N SER A 161 0.86 6.28 -0.84
CA SER A 161 0.87 5.10 0.03
C SER A 161 -0.41 5.07 0.86
N VAL A 162 -1.00 3.90 1.00
CA VAL A 162 -2.30 3.72 1.65
C VAL A 162 -2.20 2.65 2.73
N PRO A 163 -1.65 2.97 3.93
CA PRO A 163 -1.67 2.05 5.05
C PRO A 163 -3.09 1.61 5.39
N VAL A 164 -3.28 0.30 5.51
CA VAL A 164 -4.49 -0.36 6.00
C VAL A 164 -4.10 -1.24 7.17
N GLY A 165 -4.81 -1.14 8.28
CA GLY A 165 -4.53 -1.98 9.43
C GLY A 165 -5.67 -2.06 10.44
N TYR A 166 -5.54 -3.02 11.35
CA TYR A 166 -6.50 -3.24 12.42
C TYR A 166 -5.76 -3.25 13.75
N ASP A 167 -6.33 -2.58 14.74
CA ASP A 167 -5.85 -2.66 16.11
C ASP A 167 -6.28 -3.98 16.78
N SER A 168 -5.84 -4.19 18.02
CA SER A 168 -6.16 -5.39 18.80
C SER A 168 -7.65 -5.50 19.19
N ALA A 169 -8.43 -4.42 19.07
CA ALA A 169 -9.88 -4.44 19.21
C ALA A 169 -10.60 -4.76 17.88
N GLY A 170 -9.85 -5.00 16.80
CA GLY A 170 -10.39 -5.27 15.47
C GLY A 170 -10.90 -4.02 14.75
N VAL A 171 -10.54 -2.82 15.23
CA VAL A 171 -10.97 -1.56 14.61
C VAL A 171 -10.08 -1.24 13.42
N LEU A 172 -10.70 -1.05 12.25
CA LEU A 172 -10.02 -0.59 11.04
C LEU A 172 -9.45 0.84 11.22
N GLY A 173 -8.16 0.97 10.95
CA GLY A 173 -7.48 2.24 10.73
C GLY A 173 -6.93 2.29 9.30
N VAL A 174 -7.04 3.45 8.66
CA VAL A 174 -6.47 3.68 7.34
C VAL A 174 -5.72 5.00 7.32
N ALA A 175 -4.74 5.12 6.43
CA ALA A 175 -4.05 6.37 6.21
C ALA A 175 -3.82 6.63 4.72
N LEU A 176 -3.66 7.91 4.40
CA LEU A 176 -3.26 8.38 3.08
C LEU A 176 -1.95 9.13 3.22
N LEU A 177 -0.92 8.62 2.55
CA LEU A 177 0.38 9.27 2.42
C LEU A 177 0.53 9.79 1.00
N LEU A 178 0.58 11.10 0.87
CA LEU A 178 0.70 11.81 -0.41
C LEU A 178 2.11 12.36 -0.51
N GLU A 179 2.95 11.76 -1.36
CA GLU A 179 4.37 12.04 -1.39
C GLU A 179 4.81 12.56 -2.76
N GLU A 180 5.65 13.59 -2.75
CA GLU A 180 6.30 14.18 -3.91
C GLU A 180 7.82 14.24 -3.74
N VAL A 181 8.55 14.14 -4.85
CA VAL A 181 10.01 14.15 -4.84
C VAL A 181 10.55 15.56 -4.63
N GLN A 182 11.60 15.67 -3.82
CA GLN A 182 12.40 16.88 -3.63
C GLN A 182 13.89 16.56 -3.75
N ASP A 183 14.70 17.57 -4.04
CA ASP A 183 16.15 17.42 -4.21
C ASP A 183 16.93 17.46 -2.88
N HIS A 184 16.23 17.64 -1.76
CA HIS A 184 16.81 17.71 -0.41
C HIS A 184 16.02 16.86 0.58
N GLU A 185 16.62 16.58 1.73
CA GLU A 185 16.00 15.87 2.85
C GLU A 185 15.63 16.77 4.05
N GLU A 186 15.76 18.08 3.88
CA GLU A 186 15.37 19.07 4.91
C GLU A 186 13.86 19.11 5.12
N ARG A 187 13.41 19.44 6.33
CA ARG A 187 11.97 19.57 6.61
C ARG A 187 11.38 20.77 5.86
N MET A 188 10.20 20.58 5.31
CA MET A 188 9.40 21.68 4.77
C MET A 188 8.86 22.58 5.88
N ASP A 189 8.84 23.89 5.61
CA ASP A 189 8.27 24.89 6.53
C ASP A 189 6.75 24.73 6.72
N SER A 190 6.17 25.53 7.59
CA SER A 190 4.74 25.49 7.90
C SER A 190 3.82 25.79 6.72
N SER A 191 4.24 26.64 5.78
CA SER A 191 3.45 27.11 4.64
C SER A 191 3.37 26.09 3.50
N TRP A 192 4.30 25.14 3.44
CA TRP A 192 4.27 24.10 2.41
C TRP A 192 3.02 23.21 2.56
N THR A 193 2.26 23.10 1.47
CA THR A 193 0.99 22.35 1.38
C THR A 193 1.03 21.26 0.30
N GLY A 194 2.23 20.97 -0.23
CA GLY A 194 2.42 20.15 -1.41
C GLY A 194 2.29 20.96 -2.69
N THR A 195 2.87 20.47 -3.78
CA THR A 195 2.82 21.12 -5.10
C THR A 195 2.03 20.31 -6.11
N LEU A 196 1.88 19.00 -5.87
CA LEU A 196 1.28 18.09 -6.84
C LEU A 196 -0.05 17.48 -6.38
N TRP A 197 -0.45 17.71 -5.13
CA TRP A 197 -1.66 17.15 -4.51
C TRP A 197 -2.68 18.24 -4.20
N LYS A 198 -3.96 17.97 -4.47
CA LYS A 198 -5.03 18.96 -4.28
C LYS A 198 -5.68 18.88 -2.91
N GLN A 199 -5.93 17.66 -2.44
CA GLN A 199 -6.75 17.39 -1.25
C GLN A 199 -5.89 16.74 -0.16
N THR A 200 -5.09 17.51 0.54
CA THR A 200 -4.06 16.94 1.42
C THR A 200 -4.49 16.75 2.88
N ARG A 201 -5.71 17.15 3.26
CA ARG A 201 -6.19 17.14 4.66
C ARG A 201 -7.72 17.00 4.81
N ASP A 202 -8.40 16.54 3.77
CA ASP A 202 -9.86 16.50 3.76
C ASP A 202 -10.42 15.29 4.56
N PRO A 203 -11.65 15.39 5.11
CA PRO A 203 -12.34 14.24 5.70
C PRO A 203 -12.65 13.16 4.66
N LEU A 204 -13.05 11.98 5.12
CA LEU A 204 -13.55 10.91 4.25
C LEU A 204 -14.84 11.32 3.54
N GLU A 205 -14.99 10.92 2.28
CA GLU A 205 -16.17 11.21 1.47
C GLU A 205 -17.35 10.30 1.86
N ASP A 206 -18.57 10.80 1.70
CA ASP A 206 -19.78 10.01 1.96
C ASP A 206 -20.01 8.93 0.91
N THR A 207 -19.83 9.30 -0.35
CA THR A 207 -20.14 8.48 -1.52
C THR A 207 -19.20 8.84 -2.66
N ARG A 208 -18.91 7.86 -3.51
CA ARG A 208 -18.26 8.09 -4.80
C ARG A 208 -18.98 7.30 -5.87
N GLU A 209 -19.23 7.94 -7.00
CA GLU A 209 -19.71 7.22 -8.18
C GLU A 209 -18.58 6.37 -8.75
N GLU A 210 -18.88 5.09 -8.97
CA GLU A 210 -17.96 4.20 -9.69
C GLU A 210 -17.94 4.62 -11.17
N PRO A 211 -16.75 4.75 -11.78
CA PRO A 211 -16.67 5.19 -13.16
C PRO A 211 -17.24 4.13 -14.09
N LYS A 212 -17.98 4.60 -15.10
CA LYS A 212 -18.63 3.74 -16.10
C LYS A 212 -17.63 3.27 -17.15
N GLY A 213 -17.92 2.11 -17.75
CA GLY A 213 -17.14 1.52 -18.83
C GLY A 213 -16.39 0.26 -18.42
N ILE A 214 -15.73 -0.36 -19.39
CA ILE A 214 -14.87 -1.54 -19.17
C ILE A 214 -13.44 -1.03 -19.01
N TYR A 215 -12.73 -1.47 -17.99
CA TYR A 215 -11.34 -1.10 -17.75
C TYR A 215 -10.47 -2.34 -17.84
N ARG A 216 -9.48 -2.34 -18.75
CA ARG A 216 -8.56 -3.45 -18.95
C ARG A 216 -7.12 -2.99 -18.96
N GLY A 217 -6.22 -3.88 -18.58
CA GLY A 217 -4.80 -3.61 -18.63
C GLY A 217 -3.97 -4.66 -17.92
N PRO A 218 -2.65 -4.42 -17.81
CA PRO A 218 -1.75 -5.32 -17.13
C PRO A 218 -2.02 -5.39 -15.63
N GLU A 219 -2.01 -6.61 -15.11
CA GLU A 219 -2.04 -6.92 -13.69
C GLU A 219 -0.86 -7.83 -13.34
N GLU A 220 -0.14 -7.42 -12.30
CA GLU A 220 1.00 -8.11 -11.74
C GLU A 220 0.64 -8.66 -10.36
N SER A 221 1.21 -9.81 -9.98
CA SER A 221 1.16 -10.29 -8.59
C SER A 221 2.48 -10.90 -8.17
N ILE A 222 2.78 -10.84 -6.88
CA ILE A 222 3.95 -11.47 -6.30
C ILE A 222 3.57 -12.14 -4.97
N SER A 223 3.96 -13.41 -4.83
CA SER A 223 3.78 -14.19 -3.60
C SER A 223 5.02 -14.10 -2.69
N PRO A 224 4.93 -14.51 -1.41
CA PRO A 224 6.10 -14.62 -0.53
C PRO A 224 7.24 -15.51 -1.06
N LYS A 225 6.96 -16.39 -2.03
CA LYS A 225 7.97 -17.25 -2.66
C LYS A 225 8.67 -16.57 -3.84
N LEU A 226 8.41 -15.28 -4.05
CA LEU A 226 8.89 -14.47 -5.16
C LEU A 226 8.54 -15.05 -6.53
N GLU A 227 7.35 -15.64 -6.62
CA GLU A 227 6.73 -15.95 -7.89
C GLU A 227 5.99 -14.71 -8.36
N TRP A 228 6.53 -14.05 -9.38
CA TRP A 228 5.91 -12.91 -10.04
C TRP A 228 5.07 -13.40 -11.22
N ARG A 229 3.85 -12.88 -11.31
CA ARG A 229 2.92 -13.22 -12.39
C ARG A 229 2.49 -11.94 -13.09
N LEU A 230 2.34 -11.99 -14.40
CA LEU A 230 1.80 -10.92 -15.22
C LEU A 230 0.69 -11.48 -16.10
N ARG A 231 -0.47 -10.83 -16.09
CA ARG A 231 -1.61 -11.15 -16.96
C ARG A 231 -2.29 -9.88 -17.42
N GLU A 232 -3.13 -9.98 -18.43
CA GLU A 232 -4.14 -8.96 -18.69
C GLU A 232 -5.39 -9.28 -17.84
N ALA A 233 -6.03 -8.23 -17.31
CA ALA A 233 -7.21 -8.37 -16.48
C ALA A 233 -8.18 -7.19 -16.68
N GLU A 234 -9.44 -7.43 -16.32
CA GLU A 234 -10.50 -6.45 -16.31
C GLU A 234 -10.81 -6.05 -14.86
N TRP A 235 -10.73 -4.75 -14.58
CA TRP A 235 -11.08 -4.20 -13.27
C TRP A 235 -12.60 -4.33 -13.04
N GLN A 236 -12.98 -4.85 -11.86
CA GLN A 236 -14.36 -5.18 -11.52
C GLN A 236 -14.97 -4.19 -10.51
N GLY A 237 -14.60 -2.91 -10.60
CA GLY A 237 -15.11 -1.87 -9.71
C GLY A 237 -14.44 -1.82 -8.34
N PHE A 238 -14.92 -0.91 -7.48
CA PHE A 238 -14.38 -0.67 -6.14
C PHE A 238 -14.54 -1.86 -5.19
N LYS A 239 -15.54 -2.70 -5.44
CA LYS A 239 -15.79 -3.94 -4.65
C LYS A 239 -15.09 -5.18 -5.23
N GLY A 240 -14.32 -5.05 -6.32
CA GLY A 240 -13.62 -6.17 -6.94
C GLY A 240 -14.56 -7.31 -7.35
N GLY A 241 -15.70 -6.98 -7.96
CA GLY A 241 -16.66 -7.95 -8.48
C GLY A 241 -17.50 -8.71 -7.45
N LEU A 242 -17.43 -8.33 -6.17
CA LEU A 242 -18.31 -8.88 -5.14
C LEU A 242 -19.73 -8.32 -5.25
N ASN A 243 -20.72 -9.19 -5.12
CA ASN A 243 -22.12 -8.77 -4.97
C ASN A 243 -22.40 -8.30 -3.52
N GLU A 244 -23.61 -7.79 -3.25
CA GLU A 244 -23.94 -7.23 -1.92
C GLU A 244 -23.88 -8.25 -0.77
N GLU A 245 -24.22 -9.52 -1.00
CA GLU A 245 -24.12 -10.57 0.01
C GLU A 245 -22.66 -10.90 0.33
N GLU A 246 -21.84 -11.03 -0.71
CA GLU A 246 -20.40 -11.28 -0.60
C GLU A 246 -19.66 -10.09 0.05
N ALA A 247 -20.11 -8.87 -0.22
CA ALA A 247 -19.58 -7.63 0.32
C ALA A 247 -20.03 -7.34 1.76
N ALA A 248 -20.98 -8.08 2.33
CA ALA A 248 -21.58 -7.77 3.63
C ALA A 248 -20.56 -7.71 4.79
N ASN A 249 -19.44 -8.43 4.67
CA ASN A 249 -18.36 -8.45 5.67
C ASN A 249 -17.24 -7.43 5.39
N TYR A 250 -17.44 -6.55 4.43
CA TYR A 250 -16.47 -5.55 4.03
C TYR A 250 -17.04 -4.14 4.21
N THR A 251 -16.14 -3.19 4.43
CA THR A 251 -16.43 -1.77 4.44
C THR A 251 -15.75 -1.10 3.26
N LEU A 252 -16.49 -0.19 2.63
CA LEU A 252 -15.99 0.66 1.55
C LEU A 252 -15.68 2.04 2.13
N VAL A 253 -14.47 2.52 1.90
CA VAL A 253 -13.96 3.79 2.44
C VAL A 253 -13.50 4.67 1.28
N TYR A 254 -14.15 5.82 1.13
CA TYR A 254 -13.80 6.82 0.12
C TYR A 254 -12.86 7.86 0.73
N MET A 255 -11.58 7.76 0.40
CA MET A 255 -10.55 8.70 0.84
C MET A 255 -10.36 9.82 -0.18
N PRO A 256 -9.87 11.00 0.24
CA PRO A 256 -9.53 12.09 -0.69
C PRO A 256 -8.56 11.68 -1.81
N ASN A 257 -8.46 12.50 -2.86
CA ASN A 257 -7.65 12.25 -4.07
C ASN A 257 -8.04 10.97 -4.82
N ASN A 258 -9.34 10.67 -4.86
CA ASN A 258 -9.92 9.54 -5.58
C ASN A 258 -9.34 8.16 -5.19
N VAL A 259 -8.95 8.00 -3.92
CA VAL A 259 -8.52 6.72 -3.36
C VAL A 259 -9.71 6.03 -2.69
N THR A 260 -9.96 4.77 -3.00
CA THR A 260 -11.01 3.97 -2.35
C THR A 260 -10.36 2.74 -1.73
N ILE A 261 -10.78 2.37 -0.53
CA ILE A 261 -10.37 1.12 0.14
C ILE A 261 -11.61 0.26 0.32
N PHE A 262 -11.51 -1.01 -0.03
CA PHE A 262 -12.48 -2.03 0.28
C PHE A 262 -11.80 -3.11 1.11
N ALA A 263 -12.15 -3.20 2.39
CA ALA A 263 -11.46 -4.04 3.37
C ALA A 263 -12.46 -4.71 4.31
N PRO A 264 -12.11 -5.84 4.95
CA PRO A 264 -12.96 -6.45 5.97
C PRO A 264 -13.47 -5.43 7.02
N THR A 265 -14.70 -5.58 7.49
CA THR A 265 -15.24 -4.68 8.53
C THR A 265 -14.51 -4.86 9.86
N ASN A 266 -14.03 -6.08 10.15
CA ASN A 266 -13.23 -6.43 11.32
C ASN A 266 -11.98 -7.20 10.88
N ALA A 267 -10.99 -7.31 11.77
CA ALA A 267 -9.81 -8.13 11.51
C ALA A 267 -10.22 -9.58 11.20
N ALA A 268 -10.05 -10.02 9.96
CA ALA A 268 -10.47 -11.33 9.47
C ALA A 268 -9.45 -12.43 9.80
N VAL A 269 -9.09 -12.54 11.08
CA VAL A 269 -8.14 -13.53 11.58
C VAL A 269 -8.69 -14.95 11.37
N HIS A 270 -7.84 -15.87 10.92
CA HIS A 270 -8.20 -17.27 10.60
C HIS A 270 -9.23 -17.44 9.47
N LYS A 271 -9.36 -16.44 8.60
CA LYS A 271 -10.17 -16.51 7.37
C LYS A 271 -9.31 -16.14 6.17
N ASP A 272 -9.65 -16.67 5.01
CA ASP A 272 -9.09 -16.15 3.76
C ASP A 272 -9.73 -14.78 3.49
N PHE A 273 -8.92 -13.73 3.32
CA PHE A 273 -9.41 -12.39 3.00
C PHE A 273 -8.40 -11.58 2.20
N ALA A 274 -8.87 -10.51 1.58
CA ALA A 274 -8.02 -9.48 0.99
C ALA A 274 -8.55 -8.09 1.33
N PHE A 275 -7.70 -7.08 1.39
CA PHE A 275 -8.15 -5.71 1.19
C PHE A 275 -7.73 -5.24 -0.20
N TYR A 276 -8.52 -4.33 -0.76
CA TYR A 276 -8.42 -3.86 -2.12
C TYR A 276 -8.42 -2.33 -2.13
N VAL A 277 -7.33 -1.74 -2.61
CA VAL A 277 -7.15 -0.30 -2.69
C VAL A 277 -7.18 0.09 -4.15
N THR A 278 -8.00 1.08 -4.51
CA THR A 278 -8.08 1.61 -5.86
C THR A 278 -7.74 3.10 -5.86
N PHE A 279 -7.02 3.56 -6.86
CA PHE A 279 -6.74 4.96 -7.13
C PHE A 279 -7.21 5.31 -8.54
N MET A 280 -8.20 6.19 -8.64
CA MET A 280 -8.62 6.73 -9.94
C MET A 280 -7.74 7.93 -10.30
N GLU A 281 -6.81 7.73 -11.23
CA GLU A 281 -5.99 8.83 -11.76
C GLU A 281 -6.85 9.87 -12.48
N ASN A 282 -7.83 9.38 -13.25
CA ASN A 282 -8.81 10.16 -13.99
C ASN A 282 -9.96 9.24 -14.44
N ASP A 283 -10.91 9.74 -15.21
CA ASP A 283 -12.07 8.99 -15.72
C ASP A 283 -11.71 7.90 -16.76
N LYS A 284 -10.43 7.77 -17.13
CA LYS A 284 -9.95 6.81 -18.13
C LYS A 284 -8.94 5.81 -17.58
N ARG A 285 -8.44 6.00 -16.36
CA ARG A 285 -7.40 5.14 -15.79
C ARG A 285 -7.59 4.91 -14.31
N VAL A 286 -7.58 3.64 -13.94
CA VAL A 286 -7.62 3.16 -12.55
C VAL A 286 -6.38 2.34 -12.25
N ARG A 287 -5.81 2.54 -11.06
CA ARG A 287 -4.86 1.60 -10.47
C ARG A 287 -5.51 0.86 -9.33
N ALA A 288 -5.15 -0.39 -9.15
CA ALA A 288 -5.62 -1.16 -8.00
C ALA A 288 -4.48 -1.98 -7.41
N ILE A 289 -4.45 -2.10 -6.08
CA ILE A 289 -3.58 -3.01 -5.35
C ILE A 289 -4.45 -3.83 -4.39
N SER A 290 -4.32 -5.16 -4.40
CA SER A 290 -4.83 -6.04 -3.34
C SER A 290 -3.70 -6.71 -2.59
N VAL A 291 -3.96 -6.97 -1.31
CA VAL A 291 -3.12 -7.80 -0.45
C VAL A 291 -4.03 -8.85 0.18
N ALA A 292 -3.69 -10.11 0.00
CA ALA A 292 -4.49 -11.24 0.45
C ALA A 292 -3.75 -12.05 1.50
N TYR A 293 -4.46 -12.48 2.54
CA TYR A 293 -3.97 -13.36 3.60
C TYR A 293 -4.80 -14.64 3.63
N GLY A 294 -4.13 -15.74 3.95
CA GLY A 294 -4.78 -17.03 4.18
C GLY A 294 -5.31 -17.17 5.61
N ALA A 295 -6.21 -18.12 5.81
CA ALA A 295 -6.68 -18.55 7.13
C ALA A 295 -5.55 -19.07 8.04
N ASP A 296 -4.41 -19.43 7.44
CA ASP A 296 -3.17 -19.80 8.13
C ASP A 296 -2.35 -18.60 8.64
N LEU A 297 -2.90 -17.39 8.50
CA LEU A 297 -2.31 -16.11 8.90
C LEU A 297 -1.14 -15.62 8.03
N ASN A 298 -0.78 -16.35 6.97
CA ASN A 298 0.30 -15.96 6.09
C ASN A 298 -0.19 -15.05 4.97
N LEU A 299 0.69 -14.16 4.51
CA LEU A 299 0.49 -13.47 3.24
C LEU A 299 0.36 -14.50 2.11
N SER A 300 -0.70 -14.40 1.32
CA SER A 300 -0.90 -15.20 0.11
C SER A 300 -0.21 -14.52 -1.07
N TYR A 301 -0.55 -13.26 -1.33
CA TYR A 301 0.03 -12.45 -2.39
C TYR A 301 -0.21 -10.95 -2.16
N ILE A 302 0.57 -10.14 -2.86
CA ILE A 302 0.19 -8.78 -3.25
C ILE A 302 0.00 -8.75 -4.77
N LYS A 303 -0.96 -7.97 -5.23
CA LYS A 303 -1.33 -7.80 -6.64
C LYS A 303 -1.49 -6.32 -6.93
N SER A 304 -1.09 -5.91 -8.13
CA SER A 304 -1.12 -4.52 -8.61
C SER A 304 -1.53 -4.51 -10.07
N GLY A 305 -2.47 -3.66 -10.45
CA GLY A 305 -2.82 -3.46 -11.86
C GLY A 305 -3.04 -2.01 -12.23
N ILE A 306 -2.87 -1.73 -13.52
CA ILE A 306 -3.12 -0.45 -14.16
C ILE A 306 -4.09 -0.72 -15.30
N TYR A 307 -5.28 -0.15 -15.24
CA TYR A 307 -6.36 -0.45 -16.16
C TYR A 307 -6.82 0.83 -16.84
N ASP A 308 -6.86 0.79 -18.16
CA ASP A 308 -7.35 1.85 -19.01
C ASP A 308 -8.77 1.54 -19.48
N ARG A 309 -9.60 2.58 -19.60
CA ARG A 309 -10.95 2.46 -20.13
C ARG A 309 -10.88 2.03 -21.60
N VAL A 310 -11.55 0.94 -21.91
CA VAL A 310 -11.67 0.38 -23.25
C VAL A 310 -13.02 0.83 -23.80
N ASP A 311 -13.00 1.96 -24.50
CA ASP A 311 -14.10 2.49 -25.30
C ASP A 311 -13.87 2.13 -26.78
#